data_AF-A0A944U827-F1
#
_entry.id   AF-A0A944U827-F1
#
_cell.length_a   1.000
_cell.length_b   1.000
_cell.length_c   1.000
_cell.angle_alpha   90.00
_cell.angle_beta   90.00
_cell.angle_gamma   90.00
#
_symmetry.space_group_name_H-M   'P 1'
#
loop_
_entity.id
_entity.type
_entity.pdbx_description
1 polymer ?
#
loop_
_entity_poly.entity_id
_entity_poly.type
_entity_poly.pdbx_seq_one_letter_code
_entity_poly.pdbx_strand_id
1 'polypeptide(L)'
;MNVRCLLLVAALLPVHALASGFDYLLGDAEKFADDLKWQINAEVLMIEDAEYQNSMELFIPVDDDKLINEGVKDVVIDSSKFVTVRINGIPVTFTDVPSGTWFSSFVRQAAETGIVSGYKDLSGRILGVFGPTDNVTIEQLAKIALEASGHYIPDCAGTPINESGAGSWSEDYISCTENLEWSVFSDGSVDVKRPATRSEVIITLIQSFDVSFSRGTGEVFDDVTSTTQFSGAIERAEEDGIVSGYADENGDPTGLFGPYETVNRAEIAKMITLAQSVYSN
;
A
#
# COMPACT_ATOMS: atom_id res chain seq x y z
N MET A 1 74.29 43.14 -50.48
CA MET A 1 73.56 44.24 -51.16
C MET A 1 72.08 43.98 -50.97
N ASN A 2 71.19 44.82 -50.45
CA ASN A 2 71.18 46.19 -49.92
C ASN A 2 69.97 46.22 -48.94
N VAL A 3 70.12 46.64 -47.69
CA VAL A 3 69.81 47.99 -47.15
C VAL A 3 68.34 48.42 -47.28
N ARG A 4 67.65 48.41 -46.11
CA ARG A 4 66.68 49.37 -45.51
C ARG A 4 65.71 50.19 -46.39
N CYS A 5 64.44 50.22 -45.98
CA CYS A 5 63.63 51.43 -45.68
C CYS A 5 62.25 51.00 -45.18
N LEU A 6 61.95 51.00 -43.87
CA LEU A 6 61.30 52.08 -43.10
C LEU A 6 60.16 52.80 -43.84
N LEU A 7 58.91 52.52 -43.44
CA LEU A 7 57.87 53.55 -43.32
C LEU A 7 56.84 53.09 -42.29
N LEU A 8 56.76 53.90 -41.24
CA LEU A 8 55.92 53.78 -40.06
C LEU A 8 54.69 54.66 -40.31
N VAL A 9 53.47 54.12 -40.28
CA VAL A 9 52.25 54.91 -40.16
C VAL A 9 51.38 54.27 -39.08
N ALA A 10 51.15 55.06 -38.04
CA ALA A 10 50.31 54.76 -36.90
C ALA A 10 48.84 54.62 -37.34
N ALA A 11 48.18 53.56 -36.88
CA ALA A 11 46.73 53.47 -36.85
C ALA A 11 46.30 53.12 -35.42
N LEU A 12 45.53 54.04 -34.84
CA LEU A 12 44.92 53.98 -33.53
C LEU A 12 44.09 52.71 -33.37
N LEU A 13 44.25 52.01 -32.24
CA LEU A 13 43.30 51.01 -31.78
C LEU A 13 42.07 51.73 -31.21
N PRO A 14 40.85 51.49 -31.73
CA PRO A 14 39.65 51.76 -30.96
C PRO A 14 39.37 50.57 -30.03
N VAL A 15 39.40 50.84 -28.72
CA VAL A 15 38.66 50.06 -27.73
C VAL A 15 37.18 50.23 -28.04
N HIS A 16 36.43 49.19 -28.38
CA HIS A 16 34.99 49.05 -28.09
C HIS A 16 34.53 47.59 -28.29
N ALA A 17 33.72 47.14 -27.33
CA ALA A 17 32.82 45.97 -27.35
C ALA A 17 33.41 44.57 -27.10
N LEU A 18 33.57 44.24 -25.82
CA LEU A 18 33.29 42.89 -25.31
C LEU A 18 31.78 42.63 -25.44
N ALA A 19 31.35 42.00 -26.54
CA ALA A 19 30.00 41.43 -26.65
C ALA A 19 29.91 40.53 -27.89
N SER A 20 30.49 39.33 -27.83
CA SER A 20 30.15 38.21 -28.72
C SER A 20 30.91 36.97 -28.27
N GLY A 21 30.46 36.37 -27.17
CA GLY A 21 31.07 35.15 -26.62
C GLY A 21 30.24 34.42 -25.58
N PHE A 22 29.06 34.94 -25.20
CA PHE A 22 28.14 34.27 -24.27
C PHE A 22 26.79 33.90 -24.88
N ASP A 23 26.43 34.40 -26.07
CA ASP A 23 25.19 34.00 -26.77
C ASP A 23 25.25 32.59 -27.38
N TYR A 24 26.45 31.97 -27.47
CA TYR A 24 26.58 30.60 -27.96
C TYR A 24 26.59 29.55 -26.84
N LEU A 25 26.61 29.96 -25.56
CA LEU A 25 26.53 29.05 -24.41
C LEU A 25 25.15 29.05 -23.73
N LEU A 26 24.30 30.03 -24.03
CA LEU A 26 22.91 30.06 -23.55
C LEU A 26 21.94 29.27 -24.44
N GLY A 27 22.22 29.14 -25.74
CA GLY A 27 21.40 28.34 -26.65
C GLY A 27 21.44 26.82 -26.38
N ASP A 28 22.58 26.29 -25.91
CA ASP A 28 22.73 24.87 -25.59
C ASP A 28 22.26 24.52 -24.18
N ALA A 29 22.27 25.45 -23.22
CA ALA A 29 21.74 25.19 -21.88
C ALA A 29 20.21 25.10 -21.86
N GLU A 30 19.50 25.88 -22.68
CA GLU A 30 18.04 25.76 -22.83
C GLU A 30 17.63 24.49 -23.58
N LYS A 31 18.45 24.05 -24.55
CA LYS A 31 18.20 22.81 -25.30
C LYS A 31 18.48 21.54 -24.49
N PHE A 32 19.48 21.57 -23.59
CA PHE A 32 19.70 20.49 -22.62
C PHE A 32 18.66 20.46 -21.49
N ALA A 33 18.04 21.60 -21.14
CA ALA A 33 16.95 21.63 -20.14
C ALA A 33 15.64 21.02 -20.66
N ASP A 34 15.35 21.15 -21.95
CA ASP A 34 14.16 20.55 -22.56
C ASP A 34 14.32 19.04 -22.82
N ASP A 35 15.54 18.55 -23.12
CA ASP A 35 15.82 17.10 -23.18
C ASP A 35 15.79 16.44 -21.76
N LEU A 36 16.24 17.14 -20.72
CA LEU A 36 16.09 16.65 -19.32
C LEU A 36 14.63 16.64 -18.87
N LYS A 37 13.79 17.59 -19.32
CA LYS A 37 12.35 17.57 -19.03
C LYS A 37 11.64 16.38 -19.66
N TRP A 38 12.05 15.96 -20.86
CA TRP A 38 11.46 14.78 -21.49
C TRP A 38 11.92 13.47 -20.84
N GLN A 39 13.19 13.37 -20.40
CA GLN A 39 13.68 12.20 -19.69
C GLN A 39 13.12 12.07 -18.26
N ILE A 40 12.95 13.19 -17.55
CA ILE A 40 12.27 13.19 -16.24
C ILE A 40 10.78 12.88 -16.42
N ASN A 41 10.11 13.40 -17.45
CA ASN A 41 8.71 13.07 -17.70
C ASN A 41 8.51 11.60 -18.12
N ALA A 42 9.47 10.98 -18.81
CA ALA A 42 9.38 9.57 -19.18
C ALA A 42 9.63 8.61 -18.01
N GLU A 43 10.50 8.95 -17.05
CA GLU A 43 10.64 8.16 -15.81
C GLU A 43 9.52 8.42 -14.81
N VAL A 44 9.00 9.65 -14.71
CA VAL A 44 7.87 9.99 -13.82
C VAL A 44 6.54 9.40 -14.33
N LEU A 45 6.32 9.35 -15.65
CA LEU A 45 5.14 8.68 -16.23
C LEU A 45 5.16 7.15 -16.00
N MET A 46 6.34 6.54 -15.89
CA MET A 46 6.46 5.10 -15.62
C MET A 46 6.31 4.76 -14.13
N ILE A 47 6.42 5.75 -13.23
CA ILE A 47 6.18 5.60 -11.78
C ILE A 47 4.70 5.88 -11.45
N GLU A 48 4.06 6.86 -12.10
CA GLU A 48 2.61 7.10 -11.93
C GLU A 48 1.75 5.98 -12.53
N ASP A 49 2.16 5.38 -13.66
CA ASP A 49 1.42 4.26 -14.26
C ASP A 49 1.50 2.98 -13.41
N ALA A 50 2.59 2.78 -12.64
CA ALA A 50 2.72 1.64 -11.74
C ALA A 50 1.78 1.74 -10.52
N GLU A 51 1.56 2.94 -9.96
CA GLU A 51 0.56 3.16 -8.90
C GLU A 51 -0.88 3.14 -9.45
N TYR A 52 -1.09 3.59 -10.69
CA TYR A 52 -2.40 3.68 -11.31
C TYR A 52 -2.97 2.30 -11.69
N GLN A 53 -2.16 1.42 -12.30
CA GLN A 53 -2.60 0.05 -12.65
C GLN A 53 -2.90 -0.79 -11.41
N ASN A 54 -2.17 -0.55 -10.31
CA ASN A 54 -2.34 -1.24 -9.02
C ASN A 54 -3.65 -0.85 -8.28
N SER A 55 -4.37 0.15 -8.80
CA SER A 55 -5.63 0.66 -8.24
C SER A 55 -6.87 0.32 -9.08
N MET A 56 -6.70 -0.32 -10.25
CA MET A 56 -7.70 -0.25 -11.32
C MET A 56 -8.76 -1.36 -11.34
N GLU A 57 -8.60 -2.44 -10.58
CA GLU A 57 -9.59 -3.55 -10.61
C GLU A 57 -9.95 -4.10 -9.23
N LEU A 58 -10.03 -3.26 -8.19
CA LEU A 58 -10.28 -3.81 -6.86
C LEU A 58 -11.74 -4.28 -6.67
N PHE A 59 -12.78 -3.72 -7.30
CA PHE A 59 -14.16 -4.26 -7.16
C PHE A 59 -15.11 -3.88 -8.33
N ILE A 60 -15.97 -4.85 -8.71
CA ILE A 60 -16.96 -4.80 -9.81
C ILE A 60 -17.99 -3.66 -9.63
N PRO A 61 -18.50 -3.00 -10.70
CA PRO A 61 -19.38 -1.83 -10.59
C PRO A 61 -20.76 -2.15 -10.02
N VAL A 62 -21.27 -1.26 -9.17
CA VAL A 62 -22.71 -1.07 -8.98
C VAL A 62 -23.15 -0.02 -10.02
N ASP A 63 -24.19 -0.34 -10.81
CA ASP A 63 -24.73 0.58 -11.83
C ASP A 63 -25.20 1.90 -11.21
N ASP A 64 -24.45 2.98 -11.44
CA ASP A 64 -24.71 4.34 -10.95
C ASP A 64 -25.87 5.06 -11.66
N ASP A 65 -26.48 4.43 -12.68
CA ASP A 65 -27.49 5.07 -13.55
C ASP A 65 -28.89 5.25 -12.91
N LYS A 66 -29.05 4.99 -11.60
CA LYS A 66 -30.36 5.13 -10.92
C LYS A 66 -30.51 6.28 -9.94
N LEU A 67 -29.50 7.13 -9.73
CA LEU A 67 -29.56 8.16 -8.68
C LEU A 67 -29.32 9.60 -9.18
N ILE A 68 -30.02 10.04 -10.22
CA ILE A 68 -30.12 11.49 -10.50
C ILE A 68 -31.54 11.89 -10.92
N ASN A 69 -32.42 12.10 -9.95
CA ASN A 69 -33.47 13.14 -9.98
C ASN A 69 -34.33 13.07 -8.72
N GLU A 70 -33.84 13.60 -7.60
CA GLU A 70 -34.66 14.22 -6.56
C GLU A 70 -33.74 15.07 -5.67
N GLY A 71 -34.13 16.31 -5.39
CA GLY A 71 -33.24 17.40 -4.96
C GLY A 71 -32.28 17.09 -3.81
N VAL A 72 -30.99 17.35 -4.04
CA VAL A 72 -29.93 17.30 -3.04
C VAL A 72 -30.20 18.36 -1.96
N LYS A 73 -30.70 17.93 -0.80
CA LYS A 73 -30.49 18.67 0.44
C LYS A 73 -29.03 18.44 0.83
N ASP A 74 -28.28 19.50 1.09
CA ASP A 74 -26.95 19.40 1.68
C ASP A 74 -27.03 18.55 2.95
N VAL A 75 -26.62 17.28 2.85
CA VAL A 75 -26.42 16.42 4.01
C VAL A 75 -25.14 16.92 4.65
N VAL A 76 -25.27 17.82 5.63
CA VAL A 76 -24.16 18.17 6.52
C VAL A 76 -23.85 16.91 7.33
N ILE A 77 -22.90 16.11 6.85
CA ILE A 77 -22.36 14.99 7.62
C ILE A 77 -21.66 15.60 8.83
N ASP A 78 -22.18 15.32 10.01
CA ASP A 78 -21.53 15.67 11.26
C ASP A 78 -20.24 14.83 11.37
N SER A 79 -19.15 15.37 10.82
CA SER A 79 -17.83 14.73 10.78
C SER A 79 -17.28 14.34 12.15
N SER A 80 -17.83 14.88 13.25
CA SER A 80 -17.47 14.48 14.61
C SER A 80 -17.92 13.06 14.97
N LYS A 81 -18.89 12.50 14.23
CA LYS A 81 -19.47 11.18 14.49
C LYS A 81 -18.77 10.04 13.78
N PHE A 82 -17.86 10.33 12.86
CA PHE A 82 -17.23 9.34 11.99
C PHE A 82 -15.72 9.52 11.98
N VAL A 83 -14.99 8.46 11.63
CA VAL A 83 -13.54 8.54 11.54
C VAL A 83 -13.15 9.33 10.29
N THR A 84 -12.54 10.50 10.50
CA THR A 84 -11.85 11.27 9.45
C THR A 84 -10.34 11.05 9.52
N VAL A 85 -9.73 10.57 8.44
CA VAL A 85 -8.29 10.32 8.29
C VAL A 85 -7.68 11.24 7.23
N ARG A 86 -6.36 11.29 7.12
CA ARG A 86 -5.66 11.92 5.99
C ARG A 86 -4.97 10.87 5.15
N ILE A 87 -5.43 10.69 3.93
CA ILE A 87 -4.81 9.79 2.95
C ILE A 87 -4.16 10.67 1.90
N ASN A 88 -2.84 10.58 1.75
CA ASN A 88 -2.05 11.44 0.85
C ASN A 88 -2.30 12.95 1.08
N GLY A 89 -2.46 13.35 2.34
CA GLY A 89 -2.75 14.74 2.74
C GLY A 89 -4.20 15.19 2.53
N ILE A 90 -5.05 14.37 1.91
CA ILE A 90 -6.47 14.68 1.66
C ILE A 90 -7.31 14.15 2.83
N PRO A 91 -8.14 14.98 3.48
CA PRO A 91 -9.05 14.51 4.51
C PRO A 91 -10.16 13.64 3.90
N VAL A 92 -10.30 12.41 4.40
CA VAL A 92 -11.35 11.45 4.02
C VAL A 92 -12.13 11.08 5.26
N THR A 93 -13.46 11.17 5.20
CA THR A 93 -14.35 10.70 6.28
C THR A 93 -15.00 9.39 5.88
N PHE A 94 -14.81 8.36 6.70
CA PHE A 94 -15.45 7.06 6.50
C PHE A 94 -16.85 7.05 7.13
N THR A 95 -17.89 7.13 6.30
CA THR A 95 -19.29 7.25 6.75
C THR A 95 -19.87 5.99 7.39
N ASP A 96 -19.14 4.89 7.32
CA ASP A 96 -19.45 3.57 7.87
C ASP A 96 -18.52 3.17 9.03
N VAL A 97 -17.68 4.10 9.51
CA VAL A 97 -16.81 3.92 10.68
C VAL A 97 -17.19 4.97 11.73
N PRO A 98 -18.20 4.68 12.58
CA PRO A 98 -18.60 5.61 13.65
C PRO A 98 -17.47 5.81 14.63
N SER A 99 -17.23 7.06 15.04
CA SER A 99 -16.24 7.40 16.05
C SER A 99 -16.60 6.72 17.38
N GLY A 100 -15.66 5.97 17.96
CA GLY A 100 -15.81 5.32 19.26
C GLY A 100 -16.21 3.84 19.18
N THR A 101 -16.31 3.25 17.99
CA THR A 101 -16.31 1.79 17.86
C THR A 101 -14.94 1.21 18.19
N TRP A 102 -14.90 -0.05 18.63
CA TRP A 102 -13.65 -0.72 19.03
C TRP A 102 -12.56 -0.70 17.94
N PHE A 103 -12.96 -0.66 16.66
CA PHE A 103 -12.05 -0.66 15.51
C PHE A 103 -11.67 0.74 15.02
N SER A 104 -12.32 1.81 15.52
CA SER A 104 -12.13 3.19 15.01
C SER A 104 -10.68 3.64 15.00
N SER A 105 -9.95 3.39 16.09
CA SER A 105 -8.55 3.80 16.23
C SER A 105 -7.62 3.01 15.31
N PHE A 106 -7.89 1.72 15.14
CA PHE A 106 -7.09 0.84 14.28
C PHE A 106 -7.31 1.17 12.79
N VAL A 107 -8.56 1.42 12.37
CA VAL A 107 -8.85 1.88 11.01
C VAL A 107 -8.18 3.22 10.74
N ARG A 108 -8.24 4.15 11.69
CA ARG A 108 -7.53 5.43 11.59
C ARG A 108 -6.04 5.23 11.37
N GLN A 109 -5.41 4.45 12.25
CA GLN A 109 -3.97 4.23 12.20
C GLN A 109 -3.55 3.55 10.90
N ALA A 110 -4.20 2.44 10.52
CA ALA A 110 -3.90 1.73 9.28
C ALA A 110 -4.07 2.62 8.04
N ALA A 111 -5.06 3.53 8.05
CA ALA A 111 -5.27 4.43 6.93
C ALA A 111 -4.26 5.58 6.87
N GLU A 112 -3.90 6.15 8.03
CA GLU A 112 -2.91 7.23 8.12
C GLU A 112 -1.48 6.74 7.85
N THR A 113 -1.19 5.44 8.07
CA THR A 113 0.08 4.80 7.68
C THR A 113 0.09 4.29 6.24
N GLY A 114 -1.00 4.46 5.49
CA GLY A 114 -1.08 4.10 4.07
C GLY A 114 -1.33 2.61 3.79
N ILE A 115 -1.48 1.77 4.81
CA ILE A 115 -1.71 0.31 4.68
C ILE A 115 -3.10 0.02 4.11
N VAL A 116 -4.09 0.86 4.42
CA VAL A 116 -5.46 0.74 3.89
C VAL A 116 -5.98 2.11 3.46
N SER A 117 -6.92 2.15 2.51
CA SER A 117 -7.48 3.42 2.04
C SER A 117 -9.01 3.46 1.95
N GLY A 118 -9.69 2.36 2.29
CA GLY A 118 -11.12 2.20 2.05
C GLY A 118 -11.44 1.90 0.58
N TYR A 119 -12.71 1.97 0.21
CA TYR A 119 -13.15 1.74 -1.17
C TYR A 119 -12.80 2.93 -2.07
N LYS A 120 -12.42 2.60 -3.30
CA LYS A 120 -12.16 3.56 -4.38
C LYS A 120 -13.10 3.28 -5.55
N ASP A 121 -13.42 4.31 -6.33
CA ASP A 121 -14.06 4.12 -7.63
C ASP A 121 -13.04 3.69 -8.70
N LEU A 122 -13.53 3.41 -9.91
CA LEU A 122 -12.71 3.02 -11.06
C LEU A 122 -11.68 4.09 -11.49
N SER A 123 -11.83 5.32 -11.02
CA SER A 123 -10.88 6.42 -11.26
C SER A 123 -9.86 6.56 -10.11
N GLY A 124 -9.86 5.62 -9.16
CA GLY A 124 -8.97 5.63 -7.99
C GLY A 124 -9.39 6.61 -6.89
N ARG A 125 -10.56 7.25 -6.99
CA ARG A 125 -11.03 8.23 -5.99
C ARG A 125 -11.65 7.51 -4.80
N ILE A 126 -11.25 7.90 -3.60
CA ILE A 126 -11.75 7.29 -2.37
C ILE A 126 -13.22 7.67 -2.16
N LEU A 127 -14.07 6.66 -1.94
CA LEU A 127 -15.52 6.80 -1.81
C LEU A 127 -15.98 7.27 -0.43
N GLY A 128 -15.09 7.30 0.57
CA GLY A 128 -15.45 7.61 1.96
C GLY A 128 -16.19 6.47 2.66
N VAL A 129 -15.99 5.23 2.21
CA VAL A 129 -16.53 4.01 2.82
C VAL A 129 -15.38 3.03 3.06
N PHE A 130 -15.29 2.43 4.25
CA PHE A 130 -14.22 1.52 4.62
C PHE A 130 -14.57 0.04 4.40
N GLY A 131 -15.82 -0.35 4.65
CA GLY A 131 -16.32 -1.72 4.61
C GLY A 131 -15.91 -2.57 5.83
N PRO A 132 -16.10 -2.12 7.09
CA PRO A 132 -15.52 -2.81 8.25
C PRO A 132 -15.96 -4.26 8.42
N THR A 133 -17.15 -4.63 7.95
CA THR A 133 -17.72 -5.98 8.04
C THR A 133 -17.36 -6.88 6.87
N ASP A 134 -16.77 -6.33 5.81
CA ASP A 134 -16.47 -7.10 4.61
C ASP A 134 -15.24 -7.97 4.86
N ASN A 135 -15.28 -9.20 4.36
CA ASN A 135 -14.17 -10.13 4.48
C ASN A 135 -12.97 -9.69 3.62
N VAL A 136 -11.78 -9.92 4.15
CA VAL A 136 -10.52 -9.67 3.45
C VAL A 136 -10.19 -10.89 2.59
N THR A 137 -9.88 -10.69 1.31
CA THR A 137 -9.43 -11.79 0.43
C THR A 137 -7.94 -12.08 0.61
N ILE A 138 -7.48 -13.24 0.12
CA ILE A 138 -6.05 -13.61 0.18
C ILE A 138 -5.17 -12.63 -0.62
N GLU A 139 -5.62 -12.15 -1.78
CA GLU A 139 -4.90 -11.11 -2.56
C GLU A 139 -4.81 -9.77 -1.83
N GLN A 140 -5.85 -9.40 -1.08
CA GLN A 140 -5.83 -8.20 -0.22
C GLN A 140 -4.91 -8.38 0.97
N LEU A 141 -4.87 -9.58 1.56
CA LEU A 141 -3.96 -9.93 2.65
C LEU A 141 -2.49 -9.79 2.20
N ALA A 142 -2.14 -10.27 1.00
CA ALA A 142 -0.79 -10.13 0.43
C ALA A 142 -0.37 -8.65 0.38
N LYS A 143 -1.22 -7.82 -0.23
CA LYS A 143 -0.99 -6.37 -0.31
C LYS A 143 -0.82 -5.74 1.07
N ILE A 144 -1.78 -5.95 1.97
CA ILE A 144 -1.79 -5.35 3.32
C ILE A 144 -0.50 -5.71 4.07
N ALA A 145 -0.09 -6.97 4.03
CA ALA A 145 1.10 -7.45 4.75
C ALA A 145 2.39 -6.89 4.17
N LEU A 146 2.53 -6.82 2.84
CA LEU A 146 3.71 -6.24 2.17
C LEU A 146 3.82 -4.73 2.42
N GLU A 147 2.73 -3.98 2.29
CA GLU A 147 2.72 -2.53 2.56
C GLU A 147 3.03 -2.24 4.04
N ALA A 148 2.44 -3.00 4.97
CA ALA A 148 2.64 -2.78 6.41
C ALA A 148 4.07 -3.09 6.88
N SER A 149 4.72 -4.07 6.26
CA SER A 149 6.10 -4.46 6.54
C SER A 149 7.14 -3.64 5.77
N GLY A 150 6.70 -2.76 4.86
CA GLY A 150 7.59 -1.89 4.09
C GLY A 150 8.38 -2.61 3.00
N HIS A 151 7.90 -3.76 2.52
CA HIS A 151 8.52 -4.44 1.38
C HIS A 151 8.37 -3.58 0.11
N TYR A 152 9.47 -3.40 -0.61
CA TYR A 152 9.46 -2.71 -1.89
C TYR A 152 9.10 -3.70 -2.99
N ILE A 153 7.85 -3.62 -3.48
CA ILE A 153 7.28 -4.58 -4.43
C ILE A 153 8.17 -4.84 -5.67
N PRO A 154 8.79 -3.83 -6.31
CA PRO A 154 9.65 -4.08 -7.47
C PRO A 154 10.88 -4.95 -7.20
N ASP A 155 11.30 -5.15 -5.95
CA ASP A 155 12.44 -6.02 -5.62
C ASP A 155 12.08 -7.52 -5.65
N CYS A 156 10.80 -7.85 -5.56
CA CYS A 156 10.29 -9.22 -5.43
C CYS A 156 9.18 -9.56 -6.44
N ALA A 157 8.65 -8.58 -7.18
CA ALA A 157 7.62 -8.81 -8.19
C ALA A 157 8.13 -9.64 -9.38
N GLY A 158 7.22 -10.36 -10.02
CA GLY A 158 7.50 -11.19 -11.18
C GLY A 158 6.23 -11.82 -11.74
N THR A 159 6.37 -12.92 -12.48
CA THR A 159 5.22 -13.70 -12.92
C THR A 159 4.77 -14.63 -11.79
N PRO A 160 3.54 -14.53 -11.29
CA PRO A 160 3.07 -15.43 -10.25
C PRO A 160 2.90 -16.85 -10.79
N ILE A 161 3.16 -17.83 -9.93
CA ILE A 161 2.82 -19.24 -10.14
C ILE A 161 1.30 -19.41 -10.04
N ASN A 162 0.68 -18.67 -9.14
CA ASN A 162 -0.75 -18.70 -8.90
C ASN A 162 -1.56 -18.15 -10.08
N GLU A 163 -2.27 -19.03 -10.77
CA GLU A 163 -3.11 -18.66 -11.92
C GLU A 163 -4.28 -17.73 -11.55
N SER A 164 -4.79 -17.79 -10.33
CA SER A 164 -5.94 -16.97 -9.91
C SER A 164 -5.59 -15.49 -9.68
N GLY A 165 -4.32 -15.21 -9.39
CA GLY A 165 -3.76 -13.86 -9.27
C GLY A 165 -3.04 -13.35 -10.53
N ALA A 166 -2.80 -14.21 -11.51
CA ALA A 166 -2.15 -13.82 -12.77
C ALA A 166 -3.06 -12.88 -13.59
N GLY A 167 -2.48 -11.78 -14.09
CA GLY A 167 -3.16 -10.75 -14.87
C GLY A 167 -4.19 -9.92 -14.10
N SER A 168 -4.24 -10.03 -12.77
CA SER A 168 -5.10 -9.19 -11.92
C SER A 168 -4.32 -8.01 -11.33
N TRP A 169 -5.03 -7.07 -10.72
CA TRP A 169 -4.44 -5.95 -9.97
C TRP A 169 -3.44 -6.41 -8.89
N SER A 170 -3.55 -7.64 -8.40
CA SER A 170 -2.73 -8.17 -7.31
C SER A 170 -1.51 -8.96 -7.79
N GLU A 171 -1.28 -9.07 -9.10
CA GLU A 171 -0.22 -9.90 -9.70
C GLU A 171 1.15 -9.69 -9.01
N ASP A 172 1.57 -8.43 -8.85
CA ASP A 172 2.86 -8.09 -8.26
C ASP A 172 2.95 -8.46 -6.78
N TYR A 173 1.86 -8.33 -6.02
CA TYR A 173 1.84 -8.73 -4.61
C TYR A 173 1.89 -10.24 -4.46
N ILE A 174 1.13 -10.97 -5.28
CA ILE A 174 1.09 -12.43 -5.23
C ILE A 174 2.44 -13.01 -5.64
N SER A 175 3.03 -12.53 -6.73
CA SER A 175 4.37 -12.98 -7.15
C SER A 175 5.45 -12.63 -6.11
N CYS A 176 5.34 -11.47 -5.46
CA CYS A 176 6.25 -11.10 -4.38
C CYS A 176 6.13 -12.05 -3.17
N THR A 177 4.92 -12.37 -2.69
CA THR A 177 4.76 -13.28 -1.55
C THR A 177 5.19 -14.71 -1.88
N GLU A 178 5.02 -15.15 -3.12
CA GLU A 178 5.56 -16.42 -3.63
C GLU A 178 7.09 -16.44 -3.62
N ASN A 179 7.73 -15.39 -4.13
CA ASN A 179 9.20 -15.26 -4.18
C ASN A 179 9.83 -15.14 -2.79
N LEU A 180 9.10 -14.58 -1.83
CA LEU A 180 9.47 -14.55 -0.40
C LEU A 180 9.17 -15.88 0.32
N GLU A 181 8.63 -16.88 -0.38
CA GLU A 181 8.30 -18.21 0.14
C GLU A 181 7.32 -18.19 1.33
N TRP A 182 6.41 -17.21 1.37
CA TRP A 182 5.41 -17.14 2.43
C TRP A 182 4.42 -18.30 2.34
N SER A 183 4.14 -18.95 3.47
CA SER A 183 3.56 -20.31 3.49
C SER A 183 2.16 -20.43 2.92
N VAL A 184 1.38 -19.34 2.89
CA VAL A 184 0.04 -19.31 2.28
C VAL A 184 0.11 -19.24 0.76
N PHE A 185 1.18 -18.65 0.21
CA PHE A 185 1.30 -18.27 -1.19
C PHE A 185 2.26 -19.16 -1.98
N SER A 186 3.33 -19.63 -1.33
CA SER A 186 4.50 -20.26 -1.95
C SER A 186 4.22 -21.49 -2.82
N ASP A 187 3.10 -22.18 -2.60
CA ASP A 187 2.73 -23.35 -3.40
C ASP A 187 1.93 -23.02 -4.67
N GLY A 188 1.52 -21.75 -4.84
CA GLY A 188 0.75 -21.26 -5.98
C GLY A 188 -0.67 -21.83 -6.12
N SER A 189 -1.15 -22.60 -5.14
CA SER A 189 -2.41 -23.36 -5.24
C SER A 189 -3.61 -22.68 -4.58
N VAL A 190 -3.36 -21.68 -3.73
CA VAL A 190 -4.42 -20.95 -3.01
C VAL A 190 -5.31 -20.17 -3.98
N ASP A 191 -6.63 -20.25 -3.85
CA ASP A 191 -7.51 -19.29 -4.54
C ASP A 191 -7.31 -17.90 -3.91
N VAL A 192 -6.72 -16.95 -4.63
CA VAL A 192 -6.39 -15.64 -4.05
C VAL A 192 -7.64 -14.77 -3.84
N LYS A 193 -8.76 -15.11 -4.48
CA LYS A 193 -10.00 -14.31 -4.46
C LYS A 193 -10.96 -14.70 -3.34
N ARG A 194 -10.75 -15.85 -2.69
CA ARG A 194 -11.56 -16.23 -1.52
C ARG A 194 -11.18 -15.43 -0.28
N PRO A 195 -12.10 -15.30 0.69
CA PRO A 195 -11.78 -14.81 2.02
C PRO A 195 -10.60 -15.54 2.67
N ALA A 196 -9.74 -14.77 3.34
CA ALA A 196 -8.64 -15.27 4.13
C ALA A 196 -9.15 -15.77 5.49
N THR A 197 -8.68 -16.94 5.90
CA THR A 197 -8.94 -17.45 7.24
C THR A 197 -8.05 -16.76 8.26
N ARG A 198 -8.48 -16.80 9.52
CA ARG A 198 -7.79 -16.16 10.64
C ARG A 198 -6.40 -16.74 10.89
N SER A 199 -6.22 -18.04 10.70
CA SER A 199 -4.88 -18.65 10.77
C SER A 199 -3.96 -18.19 9.64
N GLU A 200 -4.47 -18.06 8.41
CA GLU A 200 -3.72 -17.56 7.24
C GLU A 200 -3.29 -16.11 7.42
N VAL A 201 -4.18 -15.25 7.93
CA VAL A 201 -3.84 -13.88 8.30
C VAL A 201 -2.65 -13.88 9.26
N ILE A 202 -2.70 -14.65 10.35
CA ILE A 202 -1.65 -14.62 11.38
C ILE A 202 -0.31 -15.10 10.86
N ILE A 203 -0.25 -16.23 10.14
CA ILE A 203 1.03 -16.69 9.59
C ILE A 203 1.61 -15.67 8.60
N THR A 204 0.77 -15.04 7.78
CA THR A 204 1.23 -14.01 6.85
C THR A 204 1.79 -12.80 7.57
N LEU A 205 1.15 -12.33 8.66
CA LEU A 205 1.69 -11.22 9.45
C LEU A 205 3.02 -11.58 10.13
N ILE A 206 3.11 -12.78 10.71
CA ILE A 206 4.35 -13.25 11.35
C ILE A 206 5.50 -13.30 10.33
N GLN A 207 5.24 -13.83 9.13
CA GLN A 207 6.25 -13.91 8.06
C GLN A 207 6.58 -12.54 7.46
N SER A 208 5.61 -11.63 7.33
CA SER A 208 5.86 -10.32 6.73
C SER A 208 6.81 -9.45 7.56
N PHE A 209 6.84 -9.65 8.88
CA PHE A 209 7.75 -8.94 9.78
C PHE A 209 8.99 -9.75 10.17
N ASP A 210 9.27 -10.87 9.47
CA ASP A 210 10.40 -11.78 9.74
C ASP A 210 10.45 -12.27 11.21
N VAL A 211 9.28 -12.52 11.80
CA VAL A 211 9.15 -12.95 13.18
C VAL A 211 9.32 -14.47 13.27
N SER A 212 10.32 -14.89 14.04
CA SER A 212 10.53 -16.30 14.35
C SER A 212 9.50 -16.83 15.34
N PHE A 213 9.02 -18.05 15.11
CA PHE A 213 8.11 -18.74 16.01
C PHE A 213 8.50 -20.22 16.17
N SER A 214 8.10 -20.81 17.29
CA SER A 214 8.30 -22.24 17.57
C SER A 214 7.10 -23.05 17.13
N ARG A 215 7.24 -24.38 17.12
CA ARG A 215 6.10 -25.28 16.92
C ARG A 215 5.05 -25.02 18.02
N GLY A 216 3.78 -24.91 17.61
CA GLY A 216 2.68 -24.73 18.54
C GLY A 216 2.52 -25.92 19.49
N THR A 217 2.25 -25.60 20.75
CA THR A 217 1.96 -26.53 21.84
C THR A 217 0.57 -27.13 21.71
N GLY A 218 -0.39 -26.37 21.19
CA GLY A 218 -1.81 -26.67 21.18
C GLY A 218 -2.48 -26.51 22.55
N GLU A 219 -1.90 -25.69 23.43
CA GLU A 219 -2.38 -25.53 24.81
C GLU A 219 -2.94 -24.12 25.10
N VAL A 220 -2.78 -23.17 24.17
CA VAL A 220 -3.20 -21.76 24.36
C VAL A 220 -4.70 -21.55 24.11
N PHE A 221 -5.25 -22.20 23.09
CA PHE A 221 -6.66 -22.11 22.73
C PHE A 221 -7.29 -23.50 22.64
N ASP A 222 -8.54 -23.64 23.07
CA ASP A 222 -9.24 -24.93 23.14
C ASP A 222 -9.48 -25.55 21.75
N ASP A 223 -9.56 -24.72 20.70
CA ASP A 223 -9.77 -25.13 19.30
C ASP A 223 -8.49 -25.11 18.44
N VAL A 224 -7.32 -24.89 19.07
CA VAL A 224 -6.01 -24.93 18.41
C VAL A 224 -5.18 -26.05 19.01
N THR A 225 -4.86 -27.05 18.19
CA THR A 225 -4.02 -28.19 18.58
C THR A 225 -2.61 -28.05 18.00
N SER A 226 -1.66 -28.87 18.46
CA SER A 226 -0.31 -28.95 17.87
C SER A 226 -0.28 -29.42 16.41
N THR A 227 -1.41 -29.91 15.88
CA THR A 227 -1.61 -30.27 14.47
C THR A 227 -2.44 -29.26 13.68
N THR A 228 -3.03 -28.26 14.33
CA THR A 228 -3.72 -27.17 13.65
C THR A 228 -2.72 -26.41 12.79
N GLN A 229 -3.11 -26.10 11.55
CA GLN A 229 -2.25 -25.40 10.62
C GLN A 229 -1.83 -24.05 11.22
N PHE A 230 -0.54 -23.74 11.15
CA PHE A 230 0.04 -22.51 11.69
C PHE A 230 -0.13 -22.30 13.21
N SER A 231 -0.39 -23.35 13.99
CA SER A 231 -0.54 -23.25 15.46
C SER A 231 0.59 -22.51 16.15
N GLY A 232 1.84 -22.71 15.72
CA GLY A 232 3.00 -22.00 16.25
C GLY A 232 2.95 -20.48 16.02
N ALA A 233 2.48 -20.03 14.85
CA ALA A 233 2.31 -18.62 14.55
C ALA A 233 1.13 -18.01 15.33
N ILE A 234 0.05 -18.78 15.52
CA ILE A 234 -1.11 -18.38 16.33
C ILE A 234 -0.68 -18.15 17.78
N GLU A 235 0.03 -19.09 18.39
CA GLU A 235 0.53 -18.97 19.77
C GLU A 235 1.55 -17.83 19.90
N ARG A 236 2.40 -17.64 18.90
CA ARG A 236 3.32 -16.50 18.86
C ARG A 236 2.59 -15.16 18.84
N ALA A 237 1.57 -15.03 18.00
CA ALA A 237 0.79 -13.80 17.89
C ALA A 237 -0.05 -13.52 19.16
N GLU A 238 -0.42 -14.56 19.92
CA GLU A 238 -1.03 -14.41 21.24
C GLU A 238 -0.01 -13.92 22.27
N GLU A 239 1.17 -14.54 22.32
CA GLU A 239 2.28 -14.13 23.19
C GLU A 239 2.66 -12.66 22.98
N ASP A 240 2.71 -12.21 21.74
CA ASP A 240 3.06 -10.85 21.34
C ASP A 240 1.86 -9.86 21.43
N GLY A 241 0.68 -10.32 21.85
CA GLY A 241 -0.49 -9.49 22.11
C GLY A 241 -1.22 -8.96 20.85
N ILE A 242 -0.99 -9.57 19.69
CA ILE A 242 -1.64 -9.21 18.42
C ILE A 242 -3.05 -9.79 18.36
N VAL A 243 -3.24 -10.96 18.96
CA VAL A 243 -4.54 -11.65 19.08
C VAL A 243 -4.76 -12.14 20.51
N SER A 244 -6.02 -12.21 20.93
CA SER A 244 -6.41 -12.69 22.26
C SER A 244 -7.48 -13.79 22.21
N GLY A 245 -7.81 -14.29 21.01
CA GLY A 245 -8.99 -15.14 20.78
C GLY A 245 -10.32 -14.38 20.87
N TYR A 246 -11.42 -15.13 20.90
CA TYR A 246 -12.77 -14.62 21.06
C TYR A 246 -13.06 -14.27 22.52
N ALA A 247 -13.90 -13.25 22.69
CA ALA A 247 -14.47 -12.87 23.96
C ALA A 247 -15.99 -12.95 23.88
N ASP A 248 -16.63 -13.21 25.01
CA ASP A 248 -18.09 -13.19 25.11
C ASP A 248 -18.64 -11.75 25.15
N GLU A 249 -19.97 -11.61 25.31
CA GLU A 249 -20.64 -10.30 25.36
C GLU A 249 -20.18 -9.43 26.55
N ASN A 250 -19.59 -10.02 27.59
CA ASN A 250 -19.04 -9.32 28.75
C ASN A 250 -17.57 -8.93 28.56
N GLY A 251 -16.94 -9.39 27.48
CA GLY A 251 -15.52 -9.20 27.21
C GLY A 251 -14.63 -10.25 27.87
N ASP A 252 -15.20 -11.32 28.42
CA ASP A 252 -14.44 -12.40 29.03
C ASP A 252 -13.93 -13.36 27.93
N PRO A 253 -12.64 -13.79 27.97
CA PRO A 253 -12.10 -14.70 26.97
C PRO A 253 -12.85 -16.05 26.96
N THR A 254 -13.24 -16.52 25.78
CA THR A 254 -13.94 -17.81 25.63
C THR A 254 -12.99 -19.00 25.54
N GLY A 255 -11.69 -18.75 25.38
CA GLY A 255 -10.67 -19.78 25.13
C GLY A 255 -10.58 -20.23 23.67
N LEU A 256 -11.44 -19.70 22.78
CA LEU A 256 -11.48 -20.08 21.36
C LEU A 256 -10.75 -19.06 20.49
N PHE A 257 -10.08 -19.53 19.44
CA PHE A 257 -9.41 -18.69 18.44
C PHE A 257 -10.17 -18.59 17.12
N GLY A 258 -10.80 -19.67 16.66
CA GLY A 258 -11.45 -19.78 15.34
C GLY A 258 -10.47 -19.78 14.17
N PRO A 259 -9.54 -20.75 14.05
CA PRO A 259 -8.47 -20.71 13.04
C PRO A 259 -8.95 -20.71 11.59
N TYR A 260 -10.13 -21.28 11.34
CA TYR A 260 -10.72 -21.40 10.00
C TYR A 260 -11.79 -20.35 9.70
N GLU A 261 -12.11 -19.48 10.65
CA GLU A 261 -13.06 -18.39 10.45
C GLU A 261 -12.42 -17.29 9.61
N THR A 262 -13.24 -16.59 8.81
CA THR A 262 -12.75 -15.51 7.94
C THR A 262 -12.57 -14.22 8.71
N VAL A 263 -11.60 -13.41 8.30
CA VAL A 263 -11.30 -12.12 8.96
C VAL A 263 -11.91 -10.97 8.16
N ASN A 264 -12.62 -10.08 8.85
CA ASN A 264 -13.16 -8.87 8.24
C ASN A 264 -12.16 -7.70 8.28
N ARG A 265 -12.47 -6.63 7.56
CA ARG A 265 -11.60 -5.46 7.40
C ARG A 265 -11.38 -4.67 8.70
N ALA A 266 -12.31 -4.70 9.64
CA ALA A 266 -12.10 -4.11 10.97
C ALA A 266 -11.09 -4.92 11.80
N GLU A 267 -11.18 -6.24 11.73
CA GLU A 267 -10.28 -7.16 12.44
C GLU A 267 -8.86 -7.12 11.88
N ILE A 268 -8.68 -7.17 10.55
CA ILE A 268 -7.35 -7.06 9.95
C ILE A 268 -6.70 -5.73 10.31
N ALA A 269 -7.47 -4.63 10.33
CA ALA A 269 -6.94 -3.31 10.68
C ALA A 269 -6.39 -3.30 12.11
N LYS A 270 -7.06 -3.98 13.05
CA LYS A 270 -6.54 -4.17 14.40
C LYS A 270 -5.29 -5.05 14.42
N MET A 271 -5.33 -6.21 13.78
CA MET A 271 -4.19 -7.14 13.80
C MET A 271 -2.94 -6.53 13.18
N ILE A 272 -3.05 -5.86 12.03
CA ILE A 272 -1.90 -5.29 11.31
C ILE A 272 -1.29 -4.10 12.05
N THR A 273 -2.11 -3.26 12.67
CA THR A 273 -1.61 -2.11 13.43
C THR A 273 -0.93 -2.53 14.73
N LEU A 274 -1.47 -3.56 15.41
CA LEU A 274 -0.80 -4.16 16.56
C LEU A 274 0.52 -4.81 16.13
N ALA A 275 0.52 -5.63 15.08
CA ALA A 275 1.74 -6.25 14.54
C ALA A 275 2.80 -5.19 14.18
N GLN A 276 2.42 -4.14 13.45
CA GLN A 276 3.33 -3.05 13.10
C GLN A 276 3.88 -2.35 14.36
N SER A 277 3.05 -2.12 15.38
CA SER A 277 3.52 -1.49 16.63
C SER A 277 4.50 -2.34 17.44
N VAL A 278 4.37 -3.68 17.36
CA VAL A 278 5.20 -4.62 18.11
C VAL A 278 6.49 -4.93 17.34
N TYR A 279 6.39 -5.17 16.03
CA TYR A 279 7.47 -5.73 15.22
C TYR A 279 8.29 -4.72 14.42
N SER A 280 7.79 -3.50 14.15
CA SER A 280 8.53 -2.51 13.36
C SER A 280 9.56 -1.70 14.19
N ASN A 281 10.09 -2.26 15.28
CA ASN A 281 11.08 -1.62 16.16
C ASN A 281 12.53 -1.96 15.78
#